data_AF-A0A933BBL9-F1
#
_entry.id   AF-A0A933BBL9-F1
#
_cell.length_a   1.000
_cell.length_b   1.000
_cell.length_c   1.000
_cell.angle_alpha   90.00
_cell.angle_beta   90.00
_cell.angle_gamma   90.00
#
_symmetry.space_group_name_H-M   'P 1'
#
loop_
_entity.id
_entity.type
_entity.pdbx_description
1 polymer ?
#
loop_
_entity_poly.entity_id
_entity_poly.type
_entity_poly.pdbx_seq_one_letter_code
_entity_poly.pdbx_strand_id
1 'polypeptide(L)'
;MKTGERRAWATALGLALALGLTGGGPALAGSSRGTFSIVAYDSMTQELGIAVQSKYFSVGTDVPWAEAQVGAVATQARVDPSFGLKALALLKTGLSAPEVLRALAATDSVWDSRQLGIA
;
A
#
# COMPACT_ATOMS: atom_id res chain seq x y z
N MET A 1 4.14 64.38 -14.83
CA MET A 1 5.38 63.74 -15.32
C MET A 1 5.06 62.30 -15.71
N LYS A 2 5.62 61.89 -16.86
CA LYS A 2 5.44 60.64 -17.64
C LYS A 2 5.23 59.34 -16.83
N THR A 3 4.23 58.53 -17.17
CA THR A 3 4.25 57.39 -18.12
C THR A 3 4.94 56.14 -17.56
N GLY A 4 4.18 55.04 -17.49
CA GLY A 4 4.67 53.72 -17.13
C GLY A 4 3.56 52.68 -17.25
N GLU A 5 3.22 52.33 -18.49
CA GLU A 5 2.41 51.16 -18.86
C GLU A 5 2.96 49.89 -18.18
N ARG A 6 2.09 49.00 -17.68
CA ARG A 6 1.74 47.76 -18.38
C ARG A 6 0.43 47.20 -17.83
N ARG A 7 -0.56 47.13 -18.72
CA ARG A 7 -1.86 46.51 -18.53
C ARG A 7 -1.83 45.03 -18.91
N ALA A 8 -2.71 44.29 -18.22
CA ALA A 8 -3.63 43.27 -18.76
C ALA A 8 -3.07 41.95 -19.28
N TRP A 9 -3.28 40.88 -18.49
CA TRP A 9 -3.64 39.55 -19.01
C TRP A 9 -4.62 38.88 -18.04
N ALA A 10 -5.87 39.36 -18.04
CA ALA A 10 -7.01 38.58 -17.61
C ALA A 10 -7.86 38.26 -18.84
N THR A 11 -8.44 37.05 -18.85
CA THR A 11 -9.41 36.50 -19.83
C THR A 11 -8.89 36.07 -21.19
N ALA A 12 -8.76 34.74 -21.38
CA ALA A 12 -9.31 34.00 -22.53
C ALA A 12 -9.01 32.50 -22.38
N LEU A 13 -9.81 31.75 -21.62
CA LEU A 13 -9.86 30.29 -21.78
C LEU A 13 -10.96 29.96 -22.79
N GLY A 14 -10.53 29.79 -24.04
CA GLY A 14 -11.36 29.37 -25.17
C GLY A 14 -11.69 27.88 -25.08
N LEU A 15 -12.97 27.59 -25.24
CA LEU A 15 -13.54 26.27 -25.45
C LEU A 15 -13.08 25.71 -26.82
N ALA A 16 -12.48 24.53 -26.86
CA ALA A 16 -12.31 23.74 -28.09
C ALA A 16 -12.66 22.28 -27.81
N LEU A 17 -13.72 21.82 -28.47
CA LEU A 17 -14.31 20.50 -28.34
C LEU A 17 -13.79 19.58 -29.46
N ALA A 18 -13.40 18.37 -29.05
CA ALA A 18 -13.44 17.08 -29.74
C ALA A 18 -12.61 16.83 -31.02
N LEU A 19 -11.80 15.76 -30.97
CA LEU A 19 -11.77 14.72 -32.00
C LEU A 19 -11.05 13.45 -31.48
N GLY A 20 -11.78 12.34 -31.42
CA GLY A 20 -11.24 11.00 -31.59
C GLY A 20 -10.60 10.30 -30.38
N LEU A 21 -11.42 9.80 -29.45
CA LEU A 21 -11.06 8.62 -28.65
C LEU A 21 -12.09 7.51 -28.85
N THR A 22 -12.23 7.03 -30.09
CA THR A 22 -12.70 5.66 -30.34
C THR A 22 -11.50 4.73 -30.13
N GLY A 23 -11.08 4.61 -28.89
CA GLY A 23 -10.20 3.55 -28.43
C GLY A 23 -10.93 2.92 -27.26
N GLY A 24 -11.43 1.70 -27.44
CA GLY A 24 -11.82 0.87 -26.32
C GLY A 24 -10.59 0.74 -25.42
N GLY A 25 -10.50 1.58 -24.39
CA GLY A 25 -9.60 1.32 -23.27
C GLY A 25 -9.95 -0.06 -22.75
N PRO A 26 -8.96 -0.89 -22.34
CA PRO A 26 -9.28 -2.17 -21.75
C PRO A 26 -10.26 -1.88 -20.63
N ALA A 27 -11.46 -2.43 -20.74
CA ALA A 27 -12.38 -2.46 -19.62
C ALA A 27 -11.54 -3.01 -18.46
N LEU A 28 -11.29 -2.21 -17.43
CA LEU A 28 -10.79 -2.71 -16.16
C LEU A 28 -11.92 -3.52 -15.52
N ALA A 29 -12.36 -4.57 -16.20
CA ALA A 29 -13.16 -5.64 -15.65
C ALA A 29 -12.22 -6.56 -14.85
N GLY A 30 -11.39 -5.96 -13.99
CA GLY A 30 -10.80 -6.67 -12.87
C GLY A 30 -11.89 -6.85 -11.84
N SER A 31 -11.98 -8.04 -11.26
CA SER A 31 -12.80 -8.30 -10.09
C SER A 31 -12.68 -7.11 -9.11
N SER A 32 -13.79 -6.45 -8.78
CA SER A 32 -13.89 -5.35 -7.79
C SER A 32 -13.63 -5.83 -6.34
N ARG A 33 -12.81 -6.87 -6.16
CA ARG A 33 -12.44 -7.46 -4.87
C ARG A 33 -10.96 -7.17 -4.66
N GLY A 34 -10.66 -6.35 -3.67
CA GLY A 34 -9.32 -6.05 -3.21
C GLY A 34 -9.27 -6.14 -1.69
N THR A 35 -8.07 -6.35 -1.17
CA THR A 35 -7.76 -6.13 0.25
C THR A 35 -6.78 -4.98 0.29
N PHE A 36 -7.00 -4.03 1.20
CA PHE A 36 -6.04 -2.97 1.48
C PHE A 36 -5.75 -2.94 2.97
N SER A 37 -4.49 -2.71 3.30
CA SER A 37 -4.00 -2.66 4.67
C SER A 37 -2.97 -1.56 4.83
N ILE A 38 -2.84 -1.05 6.05
CA ILE A 38 -1.80 -0.12 6.45
C ILE A 38 -1.13 -0.62 7.73
N VAL A 39 0.20 -0.51 7.76
CA VAL A 39 1.03 -0.68 8.96
C VAL A 39 1.63 0.69 9.29
N ALA A 40 1.63 1.06 10.57
CA ALA A 40 2.14 2.34 11.02
C ALA A 40 2.84 2.20 12.37
N TYR A 41 3.86 3.03 12.55
CA TYR A 41 4.58 3.22 13.81
C TYR A 41 4.49 4.70 14.21
N ASP A 42 4.03 4.98 15.42
CA ASP A 42 4.08 6.31 16.02
C ASP A 42 5.37 6.46 16.85
N SER A 43 6.27 7.34 16.42
CA SER A 43 7.55 7.54 17.10
C SER A 43 7.44 8.32 18.42
N MET A 44 6.33 9.04 18.66
CA MET A 44 6.12 9.77 19.91
C MET A 44 5.62 8.85 21.02
N THR A 45 4.66 7.98 20.71
CA THR A 45 4.07 7.03 21.68
C THR A 45 4.74 5.66 21.68
N GLN A 46 5.56 5.37 20.67
CA GLN A 46 6.18 4.06 20.40
C GLN A 46 5.17 2.95 20.15
N GLU A 47 3.98 3.30 19.64
CA GLU A 47 2.91 2.35 19.35
C GLU A 47 2.96 1.88 17.89
N LEU A 48 2.53 0.62 17.70
CA LEU A 48 2.40 0.00 16.39
C LEU A 48 0.93 -0.26 16.10
N GLY A 49 0.49 0.06 14.89
CA GLY A 49 -0.89 -0.08 14.45
C GLY A 49 -1.00 -0.78 13.11
N ILE A 50 -2.03 -1.63 12.97
CA ILE A 50 -2.39 -2.28 11.72
C ILE A 50 -3.89 -2.15 11.51
N ALA A 51 -4.28 -1.74 10.31
CA ALA A 51 -5.67 -1.75 9.88
C ALA A 51 -5.80 -2.44 8.52
N VAL A 52 -6.91 -3.15 8.33
CA VAL A 52 -7.21 -3.88 7.09
C VAL A 52 -8.70 -3.78 6.76
N GLN A 53 -9.01 -3.69 5.47
CA GLN A 53 -10.36 -3.83 4.95
C GLN A 53 -10.33 -4.82 3.79
N SER A 54 -11.35 -5.68 3.74
CA SER A 54 -11.51 -6.64 2.65
C SER A 54 -12.96 -7.02 2.43
N LYS A 55 -13.25 -7.56 1.25
CA LYS A 55 -14.46 -8.33 0.96
C LYS A 55 -14.25 -9.83 1.26
N TYR A 56 -13.46 -10.14 2.28
CA TYR A 56 -13.19 -11.48 2.78
C TYR A 56 -13.66 -11.58 4.24
N PHE A 57 -14.21 -12.74 4.61
CA PHE A 57 -14.75 -12.94 5.95
C PHE A 57 -13.65 -12.96 7.00
N SER A 58 -13.87 -12.31 8.13
CA SER A 58 -12.96 -12.36 9.28
C SER A 58 -11.50 -11.97 8.97
N VAL A 59 -11.26 -11.06 8.01
CA VAL A 59 -9.90 -10.71 7.56
C VAL A 59 -8.94 -10.28 8.70
N GLY A 60 -9.47 -9.77 9.81
CA GLY A 60 -8.71 -9.40 11.00
C GLY A 60 -8.02 -10.57 11.71
N THR A 61 -8.36 -11.83 11.42
CA THR A 61 -7.64 -13.00 11.96
C THR A 61 -6.43 -13.41 11.12
N ASP A 62 -6.41 -13.01 9.86
CA ASP A 62 -5.46 -13.53 8.87
C ASP A 62 -4.37 -12.50 8.52
N VAL A 63 -4.71 -11.21 8.53
CA VAL A 63 -3.84 -10.15 8.02
C VAL A 63 -2.97 -9.48 9.10
N PRO A 64 -3.51 -8.96 10.22
CA PRO A 64 -2.72 -8.17 11.16
C PRO A 64 -1.96 -9.03 12.17
N TRP A 65 -0.66 -8.80 12.28
CA TRP A 65 0.23 -9.43 13.25
C TRP A 65 1.13 -8.37 13.91
N ALA A 66 1.11 -8.27 15.23
CA ALA A 66 1.98 -7.32 15.93
C ALA A 66 2.54 -7.94 17.20
N GLU A 67 3.79 -7.60 17.50
CA GLU A 67 4.43 -7.92 18.78
C GLU A 67 5.08 -6.64 19.32
N ALA A 68 4.77 -6.30 20.57
CA ALA A 68 5.28 -5.09 21.22
C ALA A 68 6.81 -5.12 21.24
N GLN A 69 7.43 -3.97 20.95
CA GLN A 69 8.88 -3.80 20.86
C GLN A 69 9.58 -4.63 19.77
N VAL A 70 8.82 -5.27 18.87
CA VAL A 70 9.35 -6.06 17.75
C VAL A 70 8.94 -5.47 16.41
N GLY A 71 7.64 -5.30 16.16
CA GLY A 71 7.15 -4.78 14.89
C GLY A 71 5.71 -5.16 14.56
N ALA A 72 5.25 -4.72 13.41
CA ALA A 72 3.92 -4.95 12.86
C ALA A 72 4.00 -5.47 11.42
N VAL A 73 3.18 -6.47 11.10
CA VAL A 73 3.17 -7.16 9.81
C VAL A 73 1.73 -7.35 9.34
N ALA A 74 1.46 -6.91 8.11
CA ALA A 74 0.20 -7.18 7.40
C ALA A 74 0.45 -8.20 6.29
N THR A 75 -0.08 -9.42 6.43
CA THR A 75 0.02 -10.48 5.41
C THR A 75 -1.26 -10.53 4.57
N GLN A 76 -1.20 -10.23 3.27
CA GLN A 76 -2.36 -10.24 2.37
C GLN A 76 -2.03 -10.90 1.03
N ALA A 77 -3.04 -11.13 0.17
CA ALA A 77 -2.96 -11.88 -1.10
C ALA A 77 -2.47 -13.34 -0.95
N ARG A 78 -3.29 -14.32 -1.35
CA ARG A 78 -3.08 -15.77 -1.11
C ARG A 78 -2.41 -16.03 0.26
N VAL A 79 -3.10 -15.58 1.31
CA VAL A 79 -2.53 -15.51 2.66
C VAL A 79 -2.09 -16.89 3.15
N ASP A 80 -0.90 -16.93 3.74
CA ASP A 80 -0.45 -17.97 4.67
C ASP A 80 -0.23 -17.29 6.03
N PRO A 81 -1.12 -17.49 7.01
CA PRO A 81 -1.04 -16.87 8.32
C PRO A 81 0.30 -17.11 9.04
N SER A 82 1.01 -18.19 8.72
CA SER A 82 2.31 -18.48 9.34
C SER A 82 3.37 -17.42 9.02
N PHE A 83 3.22 -16.67 7.93
CA PHE A 83 4.15 -15.61 7.53
C PHE A 83 4.16 -14.45 8.52
N GLY A 84 3.03 -14.16 9.16
CA GLY A 84 2.97 -13.12 10.20
C GLY A 84 3.89 -13.45 11.37
N LEU A 85 3.73 -14.65 11.93
CA LEU A 85 4.57 -15.14 13.02
C LEU A 85 6.04 -15.28 12.61
N LYS A 86 6.32 -15.81 11.41
CA LYS A 86 7.70 -15.94 10.90
C LYS A 86 8.36 -14.57 10.69
N ALA A 87 7.62 -13.60 10.16
CA ALA A 87 8.14 -12.24 9.98
C ALA A 87 8.47 -11.59 11.33
N LEU A 88 7.58 -11.66 12.32
CA LEU A 88 7.84 -11.18 13.67
C LEU A 88 9.06 -11.87 14.31
N ALA A 89 9.18 -13.19 14.17
CA ALA A 89 10.33 -13.93 14.67
C ALA A 89 11.65 -13.46 14.04
N LEU A 90 11.66 -13.14 12.74
CA LEU A 90 12.83 -12.61 12.05
C LEU A 90 13.13 -11.15 12.43
N LEU A 91 12.11 -10.30 12.60
CA LEU A 91 12.31 -8.94 13.12
C LEU A 91 12.94 -8.97 14.51
N LYS A 92 12.53 -9.92 15.35
CA LYS A 92 13.06 -10.11 16.70
C LYS A 92 14.55 -10.48 16.74
N THR A 93 15.12 -11.01 15.66
CA THR A 93 16.57 -11.26 15.57
C THR A 93 17.36 -10.01 15.14
N GLY A 94 16.69 -8.89 14.88
CA GLY A 94 17.30 -7.64 14.45
C GLY A 94 17.38 -7.46 12.93
N LEU A 95 16.76 -8.35 12.15
CA LEU A 95 16.68 -8.15 10.69
C LEU A 95 15.77 -6.98 10.34
N SER A 96 16.20 -6.19 9.35
CA SER A 96 15.39 -5.13 8.77
C SER A 96 14.22 -5.69 7.94
N ALA A 97 13.16 -4.90 7.76
CA ALA A 97 12.00 -5.31 6.95
C ALA A 97 12.37 -5.85 5.55
N PRO A 98 13.28 -5.23 4.76
CA PRO A 98 13.70 -5.79 3.48
C PRO A 98 14.44 -7.13 3.60
N GLU A 99 15.20 -7.35 4.67
CA GLU A 99 15.88 -8.63 4.93
C GLU A 99 14.87 -9.73 5.28
N VAL A 100 13.87 -9.41 6.10
CA VAL A 100 12.77 -10.30 6.43
C VAL A 100 12.02 -10.72 5.16
N LEU A 101 11.67 -9.77 4.28
CA LEU A 101 11.01 -10.07 3.00
C LEU A 101 11.85 -11.02 2.13
N ARG A 102 13.17 -10.77 2.01
CA ARG A 102 14.07 -11.66 1.25
C ARG A 102 14.15 -13.06 1.85
N ALA A 103 14.25 -13.17 3.17
CA ALA A 103 14.31 -14.45 3.86
C ALA A 103 13.04 -15.26 3.67
N LEU A 104 11.86 -14.63 3.76
CA LEU A 104 10.57 -15.28 3.54
C LEU A 104 10.38 -15.70 2.08
N ALA A 105 10.72 -14.81 1.13
CA ALA A 105 10.62 -15.10 -0.30
C ALA A 105 11.45 -16.32 -0.72
N ALA A 106 12.63 -16.50 -0.13
CA ALA A 106 13.50 -17.65 -0.42
C ALA A 106 12.89 -19.00 -0.03
N THR A 107 11.85 -19.02 0.81
CA THR A 107 11.23 -20.25 1.34
C THR A 107 9.91 -20.61 0.69
N ASP A 108 9.45 -19.84 -0.29
CA ASP A 108 8.09 -19.95 -0.81
C ASP A 108 8.00 -19.86 -2.33
N SER A 109 7.60 -20.97 -2.95
CA SER A 109 7.53 -21.10 -4.40
C SER A 109 6.42 -20.28 -5.06
N VAL A 110 5.55 -19.63 -4.28
CA VAL A 110 4.43 -18.82 -4.78
C VAL A 110 4.49 -17.38 -4.29
N TRP A 111 5.69 -16.88 -3.97
CA TRP A 111 5.91 -15.55 -3.38
C TRP A 111 5.26 -14.41 -4.16
N ASP A 112 5.28 -14.47 -5.49
CA ASP A 112 4.69 -13.45 -6.37
C ASP A 112 3.16 -13.30 -6.23
N SER A 113 2.50 -14.28 -5.59
CA SER A 113 1.08 -14.24 -5.28
C SER A 113 0.75 -13.72 -3.88
N ARG A 114 1.79 -13.34 -3.11
CA ARG A 114 1.69 -12.84 -1.74
C ARG A 114 2.04 -11.36 -1.66
N GLN A 115 1.56 -10.70 -0.62
CA GLN A 115 1.88 -9.31 -0.32
C GLN A 115 2.06 -9.13 1.19
N LEU A 116 3.14 -8.44 1.58
CA LEU A 116 3.44 -8.15 2.98
C LEU A 116 3.75 -6.67 3.16
N GLY A 117 3.17 -6.04 4.18
CA GLY A 117 3.59 -4.75 4.72
C GLY A 117 4.24 -4.93 6.08
N ILE A 118 5.36 -4.26 6.35
CA ILE A 118 6.13 -4.40 7.60
C ILE A 118 6.50 -3.00 8.12
N ALA A 119 6.32 -2.78 9.42
CA ALA A 119 6.74 -1.59 10.16
C ALA A 119 7.47 -1.97 11.45
#